data_AF-A0A7V5CYR2-F1
#
_entry.id   AF-A0A7V5CYR2-F1
#
_cell.length_a   1.000
_cell.length_b   1.000
_cell.length_c   1.000
_cell.angle_alpha   90.00
_cell.angle_beta   90.00
_cell.angle_gamma   90.00
#
_symmetry.space_group_name_H-M   'P 1'
#
loop_
_entity.id
_entity.type
_entity.pdbx_description
1 polymer ?
#
loop_
_entity_poly.entity_id
_entity_poly.type
_entity_poly.pdbx_seq_one_letter_code
_entity_poly.pdbx_strand_id
1 'polypeptide(L)'
;MDEIIKAAYQTAGQEFPCKVGTRGKAKMLRYQQVDACLNDAYNRVDWDAVSEQIQKLRRESGYSVMDISAAVETSLTKHAITYNKVFAVKNIEALLPLTNSVLKFLPPESLMDFPVFDQSGQQIGKFAGVYSYEKSGALIAGSTYKISVFQYLDPKGEVQTASGSGRLLFDSYGVPWKGALAQPGFRLPADRLKIRG
;
A
#
# COMPACT_ATOMS: atom_id res chain seq x y z
N MET A 1 -20.84 -7.89 -5.02
CA MET A 1 -19.40 -7.58 -4.98
C MET A 1 -19.12 -6.45 -4.01
N ASP A 2 -19.72 -5.27 -4.25
CA ASP A 2 -19.39 -4.06 -3.49
C ASP A 2 -19.57 -4.19 -1.97
N GLU A 3 -20.69 -4.77 -1.52
CA GLU A 3 -20.94 -4.97 -0.08
C GLU A 3 -19.96 -5.95 0.57
N ILE A 4 -19.48 -6.97 -0.15
CA ILE A 4 -18.49 -7.93 0.37
C ILE A 4 -17.17 -7.21 0.63
N ILE A 5 -16.70 -6.44 -0.34
CA ILE A 5 -15.44 -5.68 -0.23
C ILE A 5 -15.56 -4.57 0.80
N LYS A 6 -16.69 -3.86 0.84
CA LYS A 6 -16.97 -2.85 1.85
C LYS A 6 -16.91 -3.42 3.27
N ALA A 7 -17.48 -4.60 3.51
CA ALA A 7 -17.38 -5.28 4.79
C ALA A 7 -15.92 -5.61 5.17
N ALA A 8 -15.11 -6.05 4.20
CA ALA A 8 -13.67 -6.27 4.43
C ALA A 8 -12.94 -4.99 4.84
N TYR A 9 -13.25 -3.85 4.21
CA TYR A 9 -12.69 -2.55 4.60
C TYR A 9 -13.18 -2.08 5.98
N GLN A 10 -14.44 -2.35 6.33
CA GLN A 10 -14.96 -2.06 7.68
C GLN A 10 -14.17 -2.83 8.73
N THR A 11 -13.90 -4.12 8.52
CA THR A 11 -13.07 -4.94 9.41
C THR A 11 -11.64 -4.43 9.49
N ALA A 12 -11.00 -4.16 8.35
CA ALA A 12 -9.63 -3.65 8.31
C ALA A 12 -9.50 -2.29 9.03
N GLY A 13 -10.53 -1.45 8.94
CA GLY A 13 -10.53 -0.09 9.49
C GLY A 13 -10.92 0.04 10.97
N GLN A 14 -11.24 -1.04 11.69
CA GLN A 14 -11.79 -0.97 13.05
C GLN A 14 -10.91 -0.21 14.07
N GLU A 15 -9.59 -0.30 13.95
CA GLU A 15 -8.63 0.39 14.84
C GLU A 15 -7.96 1.60 14.19
N PHE A 16 -8.42 2.01 13.01
CA PHE A 16 -7.97 3.28 12.43
C PHE A 16 -8.67 4.46 13.13
N PRO A 17 -7.99 5.61 13.29
CA PRO A 17 -6.62 5.88 12.88
C PRO A 17 -5.57 5.40 13.90
N CYS A 18 -4.46 4.84 13.42
CA CYS A 18 -3.30 4.51 14.26
C CYS A 18 -2.52 5.77 14.61
N LYS A 19 -2.11 5.92 15.89
CA LYS A 19 -1.26 7.03 16.31
C LYS A 19 0.18 6.79 15.87
N VAL A 20 0.72 7.69 15.04
CA VAL A 20 2.08 7.57 14.50
C VAL A 20 2.92 8.77 14.92
N GLY A 21 4.05 8.49 15.55
CA GLY A 21 5.05 9.49 15.91
C GLY A 21 6.06 9.72 14.79
N THR A 22 6.92 10.71 14.98
CA THR A 22 8.05 10.97 14.08
C THR A 22 9.38 10.51 14.68
N ARG A 23 10.41 10.38 13.84
CA ARG A 23 11.80 10.11 14.21
C ARG A 23 12.76 10.77 13.19
N GLY A 24 13.99 11.00 13.63
CA GLY A 24 15.09 11.39 12.77
C GLY A 24 15.07 12.87 12.37
N LYS A 25 16.14 13.30 11.69
CA LYS A 25 16.35 14.70 11.29
C LYS A 25 15.29 15.17 10.28
N ALA A 26 14.93 14.32 9.33
CA ALA A 26 13.89 14.59 8.34
C ALA A 26 12.44 14.55 8.90
N LYS A 27 12.28 14.31 10.21
CA LYS A 27 10.96 14.18 10.87
C LYS A 27 10.06 13.14 10.19
N MET A 28 10.65 12.05 9.71
CA MET A 28 9.94 10.93 9.09
C MET A 28 8.97 10.31 10.09
N LEU A 29 7.78 9.88 9.64
CA LEU A 29 6.91 9.04 10.45
C LEU A 29 7.65 7.73 10.78
N ARG A 30 7.44 7.21 11.99
CA ARG A 30 8.10 5.99 12.44
C ARG A 30 7.64 4.81 11.61
N TYR A 31 8.50 4.32 10.72
CA TYR A 31 8.16 3.27 9.76
C TYR A 31 7.63 2.01 10.45
N GLN A 32 8.15 1.63 11.63
CA GLN A 32 7.64 0.47 12.36
C GLN A 32 6.17 0.60 12.75
N GLN A 33 5.74 1.81 13.13
CA GLN A 33 4.35 2.07 13.52
C GLN A 33 3.44 2.12 12.28
N VAL A 34 3.94 2.69 11.18
CA VAL A 34 3.25 2.70 9.89
C VAL A 34 3.05 1.26 9.40
N ASP A 35 4.10 0.46 9.37
CA ASP A 35 4.06 -0.93 8.89
C ASP A 35 3.18 -1.80 9.77
N ALA A 36 3.31 -1.71 11.10
CA ALA A 36 2.44 -2.44 12.02
C ALA A 36 0.97 -2.11 11.77
N CYS A 37 0.62 -0.82 11.73
CA CYS A 37 -0.75 -0.38 11.50
C CYS A 37 -1.37 -0.95 10.20
N LEU A 38 -0.65 -0.86 9.08
CA LEU A 38 -1.16 -1.31 7.79
C LEU A 38 -1.25 -2.84 7.70
N ASN A 39 -0.23 -3.55 8.20
CA ASN A 39 -0.23 -5.02 8.16
C ASN A 39 -1.26 -5.60 9.14
N ASP A 40 -1.44 -5.02 10.33
CA ASP A 40 -2.45 -5.46 11.29
C ASP A 40 -3.88 -5.24 10.76
N ALA A 41 -4.14 -4.12 10.09
CA ALA A 41 -5.39 -3.89 9.36
C ALA A 41 -5.65 -4.95 8.28
N TYR A 42 -4.63 -5.27 7.49
CA TYR A 42 -4.70 -6.31 6.47
C TYR A 42 -4.93 -7.72 7.08
N ASN A 43 -4.28 -8.02 8.21
CA ASN A 43 -4.36 -9.33 8.86
C ASN A 43 -5.68 -9.57 9.61
N ARG A 44 -6.44 -8.52 9.93
CA ARG A 44 -7.77 -8.62 10.54
C ARG A 44 -8.86 -9.12 9.60
N VAL A 45 -8.64 -9.00 8.29
CA VAL A 45 -9.61 -9.45 7.29
C VAL A 45 -9.56 -10.97 7.19
N ASP A 46 -10.72 -11.62 7.33
CA ASP A 46 -10.87 -13.04 7.01
C ASP A 46 -10.88 -13.24 5.48
N TRP A 47 -9.68 -13.36 4.91
CA TRP A 47 -9.48 -13.48 3.47
C TRP A 47 -10.11 -14.73 2.85
N ASP A 48 -10.18 -15.82 3.63
CA ASP A 48 -10.78 -17.06 3.15
C ASP A 48 -12.30 -16.92 3.10
N ALA A 49 -12.93 -16.36 4.14
CA ALA A 49 -14.37 -16.07 4.12
C ALA A 49 -14.75 -15.07 3.02
N VAL A 50 -13.96 -14.01 2.81
CA VAL A 50 -14.19 -13.04 1.73
C VAL A 50 -14.08 -13.72 0.37
N SER A 51 -13.07 -14.57 0.17
CA SER A 51 -12.90 -15.33 -1.08
C SER A 51 -14.08 -16.28 -1.33
N GLU A 52 -14.56 -16.97 -0.30
CA GLU A 52 -15.72 -17.86 -0.40
C GLU A 52 -17.00 -17.12 -0.78
N GLN A 53 -17.25 -15.94 -0.21
CA GLN A 53 -18.41 -15.12 -0.56
C GLN A 53 -18.34 -14.62 -2.01
N ILE A 54 -17.16 -14.21 -2.48
CA ILE A 54 -16.95 -13.81 -3.88
C ILE A 54 -17.21 -14.99 -4.82
N GLN A 55 -16.70 -16.18 -4.47
CA GLN A 55 -16.91 -17.40 -5.25
C GLN A 55 -18.36 -17.84 -5.29
N LYS A 56 -19.06 -17.75 -4.16
CA LYS A 56 -20.50 -18.02 -4.08
C LYS A 56 -21.28 -17.08 -4.99
N LEU A 57 -21.02 -15.78 -4.90
CA LEU A 57 -21.65 -14.78 -5.75
C LEU A 57 -21.41 -15.05 -7.24
N ARG A 58 -20.17 -15.40 -7.63
CA ARG A 58 -19.83 -15.77 -9.01
C ARG A 58 -20.69 -16.95 -9.50
N ARG A 59 -20.79 -18.02 -8.70
CA ARG A 59 -21.55 -19.22 -9.07
C ARG A 59 -23.04 -18.92 -9.22
N GLU A 60 -23.59 -18.06 -8.38
CA GLU A 60 -25.00 -17.69 -8.39
C GLU A 60 -25.36 -16.71 -9.52
N SER A 61 -24.44 -15.81 -9.89
CA SER A 61 -24.67 -14.82 -10.94
C SER A 61 -24.31 -15.28 -12.36
N GLY A 62 -23.55 -16.38 -12.48
CA GLY A 62 -23.05 -16.88 -13.77
C GLY A 62 -21.97 -16.00 -14.42
N TYR A 63 -21.38 -15.06 -13.67
CA TYR A 63 -20.35 -14.17 -14.22
C TYR A 63 -19.04 -14.90 -14.52
N SER A 64 -18.34 -14.44 -15.55
CA SER A 64 -17.01 -14.94 -15.87
C SER A 64 -16.00 -14.58 -14.76
N VAL A 65 -14.87 -15.28 -14.74
CA VAL A 65 -13.76 -14.93 -13.82
C VAL A 65 -13.27 -13.51 -14.08
N MET A 66 -13.21 -13.09 -15.35
CA MET A 66 -12.75 -11.76 -15.72
C MET A 66 -13.68 -10.67 -15.19
N ASP A 67 -15.00 -10.85 -15.35
CA ASP A 67 -15.98 -9.86 -14.89
C ASP A 67 -15.96 -9.71 -13.36
N ILE A 68 -15.83 -10.83 -12.66
CA ILE A 68 -15.71 -10.84 -11.19
C ILE A 68 -14.42 -10.16 -10.75
N SER A 69 -13.29 -10.48 -11.38
CA SER A 69 -12.00 -9.85 -11.06
C SER A 69 -12.05 -8.33 -11.32
N ALA A 70 -12.62 -7.89 -12.43
CA ALA A 70 -12.81 -6.46 -12.71
C ALA A 70 -13.69 -5.79 -11.67
N ALA A 71 -14.82 -6.41 -11.30
CA ALA A 71 -15.72 -5.89 -10.26
C ALA A 71 -15.04 -5.81 -8.87
N VAL A 72 -14.20 -6.79 -8.53
CA VAL A 72 -13.36 -6.77 -7.32
C VAL A 72 -12.41 -5.58 -7.37
N GLU A 73 -11.63 -5.43 -8.44
CA GLU A 73 -10.64 -4.35 -8.58
C GLU A 73 -11.30 -2.97 -8.48
N THR A 74 -12.44 -2.76 -9.14
CA THR A 74 -13.23 -1.52 -9.06
C THR A 74 -13.68 -1.25 -7.63
N SER A 75 -14.22 -2.26 -6.94
CA SER A 75 -14.70 -2.08 -5.57
C SER A 75 -13.56 -1.85 -4.57
N LEU A 76 -12.43 -2.56 -4.73
CA LEU A 76 -11.22 -2.35 -3.93
C LEU A 76 -10.72 -0.91 -4.04
N THR A 77 -10.70 -0.34 -5.25
CA THR A 77 -10.32 1.06 -5.48
C THR A 77 -11.33 2.05 -4.91
N LYS A 78 -12.63 1.79 -5.09
CA LYS A 78 -13.72 2.63 -4.59
C LYS A 78 -13.69 2.82 -3.07
N HIS A 79 -13.37 1.75 -2.32
CA HIS A 79 -13.38 1.76 -0.85
C HIS A 79 -12.01 2.06 -0.22
N ALA A 80 -11.00 2.44 -1.00
CA ALA A 80 -9.69 2.81 -0.47
C ALA A 80 -9.80 3.93 0.59
N ILE A 81 -9.08 3.77 1.69
CA ILE A 81 -9.15 4.67 2.84
C ILE A 81 -8.05 5.73 2.72
N THR A 82 -8.42 7.01 2.92
CA THR A 82 -7.47 8.12 2.87
C THR A 82 -6.49 8.10 4.04
N TYR A 83 -5.27 8.59 3.84
CA TYR A 83 -4.23 8.56 4.86
C TYR A 83 -4.63 9.23 6.18
N ASN A 84 -5.35 10.35 6.14
CA ASN A 84 -5.84 11.03 7.36
C ASN A 84 -6.86 10.22 8.18
N LYS A 85 -7.49 9.20 7.57
CA LYS A 85 -8.34 8.24 8.27
C LYS A 85 -7.54 7.05 8.78
N VAL A 86 -6.41 6.71 8.14
CA VAL A 86 -5.54 5.59 8.53
C VAL A 86 -4.57 5.99 9.66
N PHE A 87 -3.98 7.18 9.60
CA PHE A 87 -2.97 7.64 10.54
C PHE A 87 -3.36 8.94 11.23
N ALA A 88 -3.19 8.96 12.56
CA ALA A 88 -3.26 10.16 13.38
C ALA A 88 -1.82 10.67 13.64
N VAL A 89 -1.45 11.74 12.93
CA VAL A 89 -0.11 12.33 12.97
C VAL A 89 -0.21 13.76 13.49
N LYS A 90 0.58 14.09 14.53
CA LYS A 90 0.59 15.44 15.11
C LYS A 90 1.42 16.44 14.31
N ASN A 91 2.53 16.01 13.73
CA ASN A 91 3.44 16.88 13.00
C ASN A 91 3.05 16.94 11.52
N ILE A 92 2.46 18.05 11.08
CA ILE A 92 2.02 18.23 9.69
C ILE A 92 3.20 18.30 8.70
N GLU A 93 4.36 18.76 9.16
CA GLU A 93 5.60 18.89 8.37
C GLU A 93 6.44 17.59 8.37
N ALA A 94 5.85 16.47 8.77
CA ALA A 94 6.50 15.17 8.71
C ALA A 94 6.57 14.64 7.27
N LEU A 95 7.38 13.60 7.08
CA LEU A 95 7.40 12.80 5.85
C LEU A 95 6.74 11.44 6.11
N LEU A 96 5.86 11.01 5.22
CA LEU A 96 5.34 9.65 5.17
C LEU A 96 6.42 8.75 4.53
N PRO A 97 6.95 7.73 5.24
CA PRO A 97 7.95 6.83 4.68
C PRO A 97 7.36 5.97 3.57
N LEU A 98 8.10 5.81 2.48
CA LEU A 98 7.77 4.92 1.37
C LEU A 98 8.28 3.49 1.66
N THR A 99 7.75 2.88 2.72
CA THR A 99 8.08 1.51 3.11
C THR A 99 7.50 0.50 2.11
N ASN A 100 8.04 -0.72 2.08
CA ASN A 100 7.48 -1.78 1.24
C ASN A 100 5.99 -2.08 1.59
N SER A 101 5.58 -1.93 2.85
CA SER A 101 4.17 -2.09 3.25
C SER A 101 3.31 -0.93 2.78
N VAL A 102 3.76 0.32 2.90
CA VAL A 102 3.04 1.48 2.33
C VAL A 102 2.80 1.25 0.84
N LEU A 103 3.83 0.86 0.10
CA LEU A 103 3.73 0.61 -1.34
C LEU A 103 2.84 -0.59 -1.70
N LYS A 104 2.82 -1.64 -0.86
CA LYS A 104 1.92 -2.80 -1.03
C LYS A 104 0.44 -2.38 -0.99
N PHE A 105 0.10 -1.45 -0.11
CA PHE A 105 -1.28 -1.00 0.11
C PHE A 105 -1.62 0.29 -0.65
N LEU A 106 -0.69 0.82 -1.45
CA LEU A 106 -0.86 2.08 -2.14
C LEU A 106 -1.74 1.92 -3.39
N PRO A 107 -2.81 2.70 -3.53
CA PRO A 107 -3.52 2.83 -4.81
C PRO A 107 -2.58 3.41 -5.89
N PRO A 108 -2.57 2.88 -7.13
CA PRO A 108 -1.57 3.23 -8.15
C PRO A 108 -1.37 4.74 -8.36
N GLU A 109 -2.45 5.50 -8.37
CA GLU A 109 -2.43 6.95 -8.68
C GLU A 109 -2.22 7.85 -7.45
N SER A 110 -2.19 7.29 -6.23
CA SER A 110 -2.32 8.07 -5.00
C SER A 110 -1.21 9.10 -4.76
N LEU A 111 0.03 8.75 -5.13
CA LEU A 111 1.21 9.58 -4.88
C LEU A 111 1.90 10.06 -6.16
N MET A 112 1.26 9.92 -7.32
CA MET A 112 1.87 10.36 -8.58
C MET A 112 2.27 11.84 -8.51
N ASP A 113 3.47 12.13 -9.00
CA ASP A 113 4.11 13.46 -9.00
C ASP A 113 4.45 14.06 -7.63
N PHE A 114 4.21 13.34 -6.52
CA PHE A 114 4.60 13.82 -5.20
C PHE A 114 6.12 13.97 -5.09
N PRO A 115 6.62 15.05 -4.47
CA PRO A 115 8.04 15.19 -4.24
C PRO A 115 8.52 14.09 -3.28
N VAL A 116 9.61 13.43 -3.66
CA VAL A 116 10.26 12.38 -2.86
C VAL A 116 11.49 12.97 -2.19
N PHE A 117 11.63 12.70 -0.90
CA PHE A 117 12.72 13.13 -0.05
C PHE A 117 13.50 11.91 0.44
N ASP A 118 14.81 12.06 0.61
CA ASP A 118 15.65 11.06 1.27
C ASP A 118 15.66 11.22 2.81
N GLN A 119 16.39 10.33 3.50
CA GLN A 119 16.58 10.39 4.96
C GLN A 119 17.26 11.66 5.48
N SER A 120 18.00 12.37 4.63
CA SER A 120 18.66 13.64 4.99
C SER A 120 17.68 14.82 4.96
N GLY A 121 16.53 14.64 4.29
CA GLY A 121 15.54 15.68 4.03
C GLY A 121 15.77 16.43 2.72
N GLN A 122 16.63 15.90 1.83
CA GLN A 122 16.84 16.45 0.49
C GLN A 122 15.78 15.90 -0.46
N GLN A 123 15.15 16.77 -1.25
CA GLN A 123 14.27 16.35 -2.34
C GLN A 123 15.13 15.73 -3.46
N ILE A 124 14.82 14.49 -3.83
CA ILE A 124 15.57 13.72 -4.84
C ILE A 124 14.81 13.55 -6.16
N GLY A 125 13.52 13.89 -6.20
CA GLY A 125 12.71 13.72 -7.40
C GLY A 125 11.21 13.76 -7.15
N LYS A 126 10.46 13.19 -8.09
CA LYS A 126 9.00 13.04 -8.02
C LYS A 126 8.60 11.58 -8.19
N PHE A 127 7.67 11.11 -7.38
CA PHE A 127 7.18 9.74 -7.42
C PHE A 127 6.52 9.43 -8.77
N ALA A 128 6.91 8.29 -9.36
CA ALA A 128 6.52 7.89 -10.72
C ALA A 128 5.77 6.56 -10.77
N GLY A 129 5.65 5.83 -9.65
CA GLY A 129 4.84 4.62 -9.59
C GLY A 129 5.43 3.54 -8.69
N VAL A 130 4.62 2.51 -8.46
CA VAL A 130 5.00 1.28 -7.73
C VAL A 130 5.18 0.15 -8.73
N TYR A 131 6.19 -0.68 -8.51
CA TYR A 131 6.31 -1.96 -9.18
C TYR A 131 6.68 -3.04 -8.16
N SER A 132 6.37 -4.30 -8.49
CA SER A 132 6.70 -5.44 -7.63
C SER A 132 7.71 -6.32 -8.34
N TYR A 133 8.74 -6.75 -7.62
CA TYR A 133 9.65 -7.79 -8.09
C TYR A 133 9.53 -9.03 -7.20
N GLU A 134 9.67 -10.19 -7.83
CA GLU A 134 9.75 -11.47 -7.14
C GLU A 134 11.19 -11.73 -6.72
N LYS A 135 11.39 -12.00 -5.44
CA LYS A 135 12.68 -12.45 -4.92
C LYS A 135 12.58 -13.92 -4.54
N SER A 136 13.42 -14.75 -5.15
CA SER A 136 13.67 -16.12 -4.70
C SER A 136 14.66 -16.08 -3.52
N GLY A 137 14.25 -16.60 -2.36
CA GLY A 137 15.12 -16.69 -1.19
C GLY A 137 16.18 -17.78 -1.37
N ALA A 138 17.47 -17.43 -1.24
CA ALA A 138 18.60 -18.33 -1.45
C ALA A 138 18.88 -19.33 -0.29
N LEU A 139 17.98 -19.47 0.69
CA LEU A 139 18.23 -20.29 1.89
C LEU A 139 17.13 -21.30 2.24
N ILE A 140 15.96 -21.22 1.61
CA ILE A 140 14.91 -22.25 1.68
C ILE A 140 14.29 -22.33 0.29
N ALA A 141 14.58 -23.40 -0.44
CA ALA A 141 14.00 -23.66 -1.75
C ALA A 141 12.46 -23.73 -1.61
N GLY A 142 11.76 -22.68 -2.05
CA GLY A 142 10.29 -22.71 -2.20
C GLY A 142 9.53 -21.43 -1.86
N SER A 143 10.08 -20.46 -1.12
CA SER A 143 9.34 -19.22 -0.80
C SER A 143 9.73 -18.08 -1.74
N THR A 144 8.97 -17.89 -2.81
CA THR A 144 8.98 -16.66 -3.61
C THR A 144 8.14 -15.62 -2.89
N TYR A 145 8.69 -14.45 -2.60
CA TYR A 145 7.93 -13.34 -2.03
C TYR A 145 8.02 -12.10 -2.92
N LYS A 146 6.88 -11.42 -3.06
CA LYS A 146 6.77 -10.17 -3.83
C LYS A 146 7.13 -9.00 -2.93
N ILE A 147 8.06 -8.17 -3.40
CA ILE A 147 8.44 -6.93 -2.72
C ILE A 147 8.00 -5.77 -3.59
N SER A 148 7.16 -4.89 -3.03
CA SER A 148 6.76 -3.63 -3.67
C SER A 148 7.83 -2.56 -3.46
N VAL A 149 8.26 -1.94 -4.54
CA VAL A 149 9.23 -0.84 -4.60
C VAL A 149 8.71 0.27 -5.51
N PHE A 150 9.34 1.43 -5.50
CA PHE A 150 8.88 2.57 -6.28
C PHE A 150 9.95 3.11 -7.22
N GLN A 151 9.47 3.83 -8.23
CA GLN A 151 10.26 4.64 -9.15
C GLN A 151 10.01 6.12 -8.91
N TYR A 152 11.00 6.94 -9.22
CA TYR A 152 10.87 8.39 -9.20
C TYR A 152 11.60 9.02 -10.39
N LEU A 153 11.10 10.16 -10.86
CA LEU A 153 11.80 11.02 -11.82
C LEU A 153 12.74 11.93 -11.04
N ASP A 154 14.04 11.85 -11.33
CA ASP A 154 15.01 12.75 -10.73
C ASP A 154 14.93 14.18 -11.32
N PRO A 155 15.72 15.16 -10.85
CA PRO A 155 15.66 16.53 -11.37
C PRO A 155 16.02 16.67 -12.86
N LYS A 156 16.67 15.66 -13.46
CA LYS A 156 16.97 15.61 -14.91
C LYS A 156 15.84 14.97 -15.71
N GLY A 157 14.81 14.45 -15.05
CA GLY A 157 13.71 13.72 -15.68
C GLY A 157 14.04 12.26 -15.97
N GLU A 158 15.13 11.72 -15.40
CA GLU A 158 15.49 10.31 -15.57
C GLU A 158 14.76 9.44 -14.55
N VAL A 159 14.25 8.28 -14.98
CA VAL A 159 13.58 7.32 -14.11
C VAL A 159 14.63 6.60 -13.26
N GLN A 160 14.53 6.79 -11.95
CA GLN A 160 15.33 6.14 -10.94
C GLN A 160 14.50 5.10 -10.19
N THR A 161 15.18 4.07 -9.70
CA THR A 161 14.60 3.02 -8.86
C THR A 161 15.17 3.11 -7.46
N ALA A 162 14.30 3.22 -6.45
CA ALA A 162 14.71 3.37 -5.06
C ALA A 162 15.43 2.14 -4.46
N SER A 163 15.40 1.00 -5.15
CA SER A 163 16.09 -0.23 -4.76
C SER A 163 16.95 -0.76 -5.92
N GLY A 164 18.09 -0.14 -6.16
CA GLY A 164 19.08 -0.65 -7.13
C GLY A 164 19.72 -2.00 -6.79
N SER A 165 19.36 -2.64 -5.65
CA SER A 165 20.00 -3.90 -5.19
C SER A 165 19.13 -4.81 -4.31
N GLY A 166 17.80 -4.69 -4.35
CA GLY A 166 16.90 -5.58 -3.61
C GLY A 166 16.90 -5.40 -2.08
N ARG A 167 17.14 -4.16 -1.61
CA ARG A 167 17.11 -3.76 -0.20
C ARG A 167 15.70 -3.33 0.20
N LEU A 168 15.33 -3.61 1.45
CA LEU A 168 14.10 -3.09 2.05
C LEU A 168 14.21 -1.56 2.19
N LEU A 169 13.11 -0.86 1.88
CA LEU A 169 13.11 0.60 1.80
C LEU A 169 13.06 1.26 3.18
N PHE A 170 12.32 0.66 4.13
CA PHE A 170 12.12 1.22 5.48
C PHE A 170 11.83 2.73 5.43
N ASP A 171 12.62 3.54 6.14
CA ASP A 171 12.53 5.00 6.18
C ASP A 171 13.54 5.71 5.25
N SER A 172 14.08 5.01 4.23
CA SER A 172 15.08 5.56 3.30
C SER A 172 14.55 6.74 2.48
N TYR A 173 13.24 6.73 2.22
CA TYR A 173 12.56 7.71 1.39
C TYR A 173 11.21 8.07 2.00
N GLY A 174 10.74 9.29 1.74
CA GLY A 174 9.40 9.71 2.14
C GLY A 174 8.83 10.82 1.28
N VAL A 175 7.51 11.00 1.38
CA VAL A 175 6.75 12.08 0.73
C VAL A 175 6.16 13.02 1.79
N PRO A 176 5.93 14.31 1.50
CA PRO A 176 5.35 15.23 2.47
C PRO A 176 3.99 14.77 3.00
N TRP A 177 3.90 14.61 4.32
CA TRP A 177 2.67 14.19 4.98
C TRP A 177 1.51 15.16 4.72
N LYS A 178 1.80 16.47 4.72
CA LYS A 178 0.82 17.52 4.41
C LYS A 178 0.09 17.33 3.08
N GLY A 179 0.79 16.86 2.05
CA GLY A 179 0.16 16.56 0.76
C GLY A 179 -0.56 15.21 0.79
N ALA A 180 0.04 14.22 1.45
CA ALA A 180 -0.42 12.84 1.41
C ALA A 180 -1.71 12.62 2.19
N LEU A 181 -2.00 13.44 3.22
CA LEU A 181 -3.12 13.23 4.14
C LEU A 181 -4.48 13.01 3.46
N ALA A 182 -4.75 13.71 2.36
CA ALA A 182 -6.03 13.61 1.64
C ALA A 182 -6.03 12.49 0.57
N GLN A 183 -4.87 11.91 0.28
CA GLN A 183 -4.73 10.87 -0.74
C GLN A 183 -5.20 9.51 -0.22
N PRO A 184 -5.77 8.65 -1.08
CA PRO A 184 -6.03 7.25 -0.78
C PRO A 184 -4.76 6.53 -0.32
N GLY A 185 -4.69 6.11 0.94
CA GLY A 185 -3.46 5.60 1.57
C GLY A 185 -3.48 4.12 1.95
N PHE A 186 -4.65 3.51 1.95
CA PHE A 186 -4.80 2.09 2.23
C PHE A 186 -5.86 1.48 1.32
N ARG A 187 -5.39 0.62 0.41
CA ARG A 187 -6.22 -0.25 -0.42
C ARG A 187 -5.85 -1.69 -0.14
N LEU A 188 -6.87 -2.48 0.13
CA LEU A 188 -6.74 -3.92 0.28
C LEU A 188 -6.22 -4.52 -1.05
N PRO A 189 -5.13 -5.31 -1.03
CA PRO A 189 -4.60 -5.92 -2.24
C PRO A 189 -5.45 -7.13 -2.62
N ALA A 190 -5.58 -7.39 -3.92
CA ALA A 190 -6.28 -8.58 -4.40
C ALA A 190 -5.46 -9.88 -4.27
N ASP A 191 -4.22 -9.81 -3.78
CA ASP A 191 -3.26 -10.93 -3.75
C ASP A 191 -3.73 -12.16 -2.97
N ARG A 192 -4.62 -11.98 -1.99
CA ARG A 192 -5.23 -13.06 -1.20
C ARG A 192 -6.57 -13.54 -1.72
N LEU A 193 -7.19 -12.80 -2.64
CA LEU A 193 -8.51 -13.14 -3.15
C LEU A 193 -8.40 -14.28 -4.15
N LYS A 194 -8.86 -15.46 -3.74
CA LYS A 194 -8.79 -16.68 -4.56
C LYS A 194 -9.95 -16.71 -5.56
N ILE A 195 -9.82 -15.96 -6.65
CA ILE A 195 -10.79 -15.97 -7.76
C ILE A 195 -10.38 -17.07 -8.77
N ARG A 196 -10.81 -18.31 -8.50
CA ARG A 196 -10.59 -19.48 -9.37
C ARG A 196 -11.68 -19.61 -10.43
N GLY A 197 -11.28 -20.14 -11.59
CA GLY A 197 -12.15 -20.56 -12.70
C GLY A 197 -12.89 -21.82 -12.41
#